data_AF-A0AAU7UEE0-F1
#
_entry.id   AF-A0AAU7UEE0-F1
#
_cell.length_a   1.000
_cell.length_b   1.000
_cell.length_c   1.000
_cell.angle_alpha   90.00
_cell.angle_beta   90.00
_cell.angle_gamma   90.00
#
_symmetry.space_group_name_H-M   'P 1'
#
loop_
_entity.id
_entity.type
_entity.pdbx_description
1 polymer ?
#
loop_
_entity_poly.entity_id
_entity_poly.type
_entity_poly.pdbx_seq_one_letter_code
_entity_poly.pdbx_strand_id
1 'polypeptide(L)' 'MSDDPQPRSARRIPRPAGASKSTSIRLDADVETRLRQVAQRKQVPYQTLLKQFVAERLYEEEKRLGIIG' A
#
# COMPACT_ATOMS: atom_id res chain seq x y z
N MET A 1 42.57 13.83 -27.37
CA MET A 1 41.62 12.73 -27.64
C MET A 1 40.46 12.93 -26.70
N SER A 2 39.26 13.05 -27.26
CA SER A 2 38.12 13.78 -26.71
C SER A 2 37.60 13.25 -25.37
N ASP A 3 37.33 14.18 -24.46
CA ASP A 3 36.33 14.05 -23.41
C ASP A 3 34.96 13.82 -24.06
N ASP A 4 34.37 12.64 -23.83
CA ASP A 4 32.94 12.40 -24.09
C ASP A 4 32.20 12.41 -22.74
N PRO A 5 31.41 13.45 -22.42
CA PRO A 5 30.66 13.47 -21.18
C PRO A 5 29.42 12.58 -21.32
N GLN A 6 29.49 11.42 -20.66
CA GLN A 6 28.42 10.43 -20.51
C GLN A 6 27.05 11.09 -20.17
N PRO A 7 25.94 10.66 -20.79
CA PRO A 7 24.64 11.30 -20.62
C PRO A 7 24.15 11.20 -19.18
N ARG A 8 23.81 12.37 -18.62
CA ARG A 8 23.26 12.56 -17.29
C ARG A 8 22.10 11.60 -17.06
N SER A 9 22.32 10.62 -16.20
CA SER A 9 21.26 9.80 -15.63
C SER A 9 20.18 10.74 -15.10
N ALA A 10 19.00 10.71 -15.72
CA ALA A 10 17.86 11.48 -15.28
C ALA A 10 17.61 11.11 -13.82
N ARG A 11 17.97 12.03 -12.92
CA ARG A 11 17.89 11.87 -11.48
C ARG A 11 16.44 11.53 -11.19
N ARG A 12 16.13 10.27 -10.89
CA ARG A 12 14.81 9.87 -10.39
C ARG A 12 14.58 10.69 -9.13
N ILE A 13 13.81 11.76 -9.26
CA ILE A 13 13.40 12.59 -8.13
C ILE A 13 12.63 11.63 -7.22
N PRO A 14 13.13 11.29 -6.02
CA PRO A 14 12.38 10.47 -5.09
C PRO A 14 11.12 11.27 -4.77
N ARG A 15 9.96 10.78 -5.19
CA ARG A 15 8.68 11.30 -4.70
C ARG A 15 8.79 11.24 -3.17
N PRO A 16 8.54 12.32 -2.41
CA PRO A 16 8.52 12.24 -0.96
C PRO A 16 7.52 11.13 -0.63
N ALA A 17 8.04 10.03 -0.07
CA ALA A 17 7.20 8.95 0.38
C ALA A 17 6.31 9.58 1.46
N GLY A 18 5.03 9.80 1.14
CA GLY A 18 4.04 10.19 2.15
C GLY A 18 4.24 9.26 3.34
N ALA A 19 4.40 9.83 4.53
CA ALA A 19 4.96 9.13 5.69
C ALA A 19 4.13 7.88 6.03
N SER A 20 4.50 6.75 5.44
CA SER A 20 3.88 5.47 5.70
C SER A 20 4.42 5.02 7.06
N LYS A 21 3.53 4.93 8.03
CA LYS A 21 3.87 4.43 9.36
C LYS A 21 3.74 2.92 9.36
N SER A 22 4.79 2.23 9.79
CA SER A 22 4.73 0.79 10.04
C SER A 22 3.86 0.54 11.27
N THR A 23 2.82 -0.26 11.10
CA THR A 23 1.91 -0.64 12.19
C THR A 23 1.89 -2.16 12.31
N SER A 24 2.08 -2.67 13.52
CA SER A 24 1.89 -4.09 13.83
C SER A 24 0.42 -4.34 14.21
N ILE A 25 -0.21 -5.32 13.58
CA ILE A 25 -1.59 -5.72 13.84
C ILE A 25 -1.59 -7.21 14.17
N ARG A 26 -2.25 -7.58 15.26
CA ARG A 26 -2.47 -8.99 15.60
C ARG A 26 -3.77 -9.45 14.93
N LEU A 27 -3.70 -10.58 14.24
CA LEU A 27 -4.84 -11.22 13.58
C LEU A 27 -4.93 -12.66 14.05
N ASP A 28 -6.14 -13.19 14.14
CA ASP A 28 -6.33 -14.62 14.34
C ASP A 28 -5.79 -15.39 13.14
N ALA A 29 -5.22 -16.56 13.40
CA ALA A 29 -4.58 -17.39 12.37
C ALA A 29 -5.53 -17.78 11.22
N ASP A 30 -6.81 -18.03 11.54
CA ASP A 30 -7.85 -18.30 10.55
C ASP A 30 -8.12 -17.08 9.65
N VAL A 31 -8.19 -15.88 10.24
CA VAL A 31 -8.38 -14.62 9.48
C VAL A 31 -7.20 -14.39 8.54
N GLU A 32 -5.97 -14.52 9.04
CA GLU A 32 -4.77 -14.37 8.21
C GLU A 32 -4.76 -15.36 7.04
N THR A 33 -5.12 -16.61 7.30
CA THR A 33 -5.18 -17.68 6.28
C THR A 33 -6.19 -17.32 5.19
N ARG A 34 -7.40 -16.92 5.57
CA ARG A 34 -8.45 -16.52 4.61
C ARG A 34 -8.04 -15.29 3.80
N LEU A 35 -7.44 -14.28 4.44
CA LEU A 35 -6.94 -13.11 3.73
C LEU A 35 -5.85 -13.45 2.70
N ARG A 36 -4.92 -14.35 3.04
CA ARG A 36 -3.89 -14.82 2.09
C ARG A 36 -4.50 -15.55 0.89
N GLN A 37 -5.50 -16.39 1.12
CA GLN A 37 -6.22 -17.06 0.03
C GLN A 37 -6.97 -16.07 -0.87
N VAL A 38 -7.62 -15.06 -0.30
CA VAL A 38 -8.28 -14.00 -1.07
C VAL A 38 -7.27 -13.21 -1.89
N ALA A 39 -6.11 -12.89 -1.31
CA ALA A 39 -5.04 -12.17 -2.00
C ALA A 39 -4.52 -12.96 -3.21
N GLN A 40 -4.33 -14.28 -3.05
CA GLN A 40 -3.96 -15.18 -4.14
C GLN A 40 -5.01 -15.20 -5.26
N ARG A 41 -6.30 -15.35 -4.91
CA ARG A 41 -7.39 -15.34 -5.90
C ARG A 41 -7.49 -14.01 -6.65
N LYS A 42 -7.25 -12.89 -5.96
CA LYS A 42 -7.23 -11.55 -6.55
C LYS A 42 -5.91 -11.21 -7.25
N GLN A 43 -4.90 -12.08 -7.20
CA GLN A 43 -3.56 -11.86 -7.76
C GLN A 43 -2.89 -10.56 -7.26
N VAL A 44 -3.13 -10.22 -5.99
CA VAL A 44 -2.50 -9.05 -5.33
C VAL A 44 -1.71 -9.49 -4.11
N PRO A 45 -0.64 -8.76 -3.72
CA PRO A 45 0.07 -9.06 -2.49
C PRO A 45 -0.85 -8.96 -1.27
N TYR A 46 -0.66 -9.85 -0.29
CA TYR A 46 -1.41 -9.86 0.97
C TYR A 46 -1.46 -8.49 1.66
N GLN A 47 -0.31 -7.79 1.74
CA GLN A 47 -0.25 -6.46 2.33
C GLN A 47 -1.05 -5.42 1.52
N THR A 48 -1.10 -5.54 0.20
CA THR A 48 -1.89 -4.64 -0.65
C THR A 48 -3.38 -4.87 -0.42
N LEU A 49 -3.82 -6.13 -0.38
CA LEU A 49 -5.21 -6.48 -0.07
C LEU A 49 -5.63 -5.92 1.30
N LEU A 50 -4.79 -6.13 2.33
CA LEU A 50 -5.08 -5.67 3.67
C LEU A 50 -5.23 -4.14 3.73
N LYS A 51 -4.34 -3.40 3.06
CA LYS A 51 -4.46 -1.92 2.97
C LYS A 51 -5.75 -1.49 2.28
N GLN A 52 -6.13 -2.16 1.20
CA GLN A 52 -7.37 -1.86 0.47
C GLN A 52 -8.60 -2.09 1.36
N PHE A 53 -8.67 -3.24 2.03
CA PHE A 53 -9.79 -3.55 2.93
C PHE A 53 -9.91 -2.55 4.07
N VAL A 54 -8.79 -2.17 4.70
CA VAL A 54 -8.79 -1.16 5.76
C VAL A 54 -9.24 0.20 5.23
N ALA A 55 -8.75 0.63 4.07
CA ALA A 55 -9.12 1.91 3.48
C ALA A 55 -10.60 1.96 3.09
N GLU A 56 -11.10 0.93 2.42
CA GLU A 56 -12.50 0.82 2.00
C GLU A 56 -13.45 0.82 3.21
N ARG A 57 -13.17 -0.02 4.22
CA ARG A 57 -13.99 -0.09 5.42
C ARG A 57 -13.91 1.17 6.27
N LEU A 58 -12.73 1.79 6.38
CA LEU A 58 -12.59 3.06 7.09
C LEU A 58 -13.44 4.15 6.43
N TYR A 59 -13.36 4.31 5.11
CA TYR A 59 -14.15 5.28 4.37
C TYR A 59 -15.66 5.07 4.58
N GLU A 60 -16.12 3.82 4.51
CA GLU A 60 -17.53 3.49 4.75
C GLU A 60 -17.99 3.83 6.18
N GLU A 61 -17.15 3.59 7.19
CA GLU A 61 -17.44 3.95 8.58
C GLU A 61 -17.42 5.46 8.79
N GLU A 62 -16.44 6.17 8.23
CA GLU A 62 -16.37 7.64 8.27
C GLU A 62 -17.63 8.26 7.64
N LYS A 63 -18.09 7.71 6.51
CA LYS A 63 -19.32 8.16 5.86
C LYS A 63 -20.56 7.87 6.71
N ARG A 64 -20.66 6.69 7.33
CA ARG A 64 -21.78 6.33 8.24
C ARG A 64 -21.84 7.22 9.49
N LEU A 65 -20.68 7.62 9.99
CA LEU A 65 -20.54 8.53 11.13
C LEU A 65 -20.69 10.02 10.75
N GLY A 66 -20.84 10.33 9.45
CA GLY A 66 -20.94 11.71 8.96
C GLY A 66 -19.64 12.52 9.11
N ILE A 67 -18.50 11.85 9.25
CA ILE A 67 -17.17 12.49 9.35
C ILE A 67 -16.73 13.02 7.98
N ILE A 68 -17.06 12.28 6.92
CA ILE A 68 -16.79 12.64 5.52
C ILE A 68 -18.10 12.62 4.72
N GLY A 69 -18.22 13.55 3.74
CA GLY A 69 -19.39 13.74 2.88
C GLY A 69 -19.11 13.36 1.43
#